data_AF-A0AAU1CBN8-F1
#
_entry.id   AF-A0AAU1CBN8-F1
#
_cell.length_a   1.000
_cell.length_b   1.000
_cell.length_c   1.000
_cell.angle_alpha   90.00
_cell.angle_beta   90.00
_cell.angle_gamma   90.00
#
_symmetry.space_group_name_H-M   'P 1'
#
loop_
_entity.id
_entity.type
_entity.pdbx_description
1 polymer ?
#
loop_
_entity_poly.entity_id
_entity_poly.type
_entity_poly.pdbx_seq_one_letter_code
_entity_poly.pdbx_strand_id
1 'polypeptide(L)'
;MKNWPADAISVENPEWIAVEVKVCNENGDDITVSQAPWPLGFPDDTRIETRGLIGSGLPKPEYPVDGGTLWPGDFLRGKIPFVVEKGQRPDRIVYQGGEIDPVEWAVPAK
;
A
#
# COMPACT_ATOMS: atom_id res chain seq x y z
N MET A 1 19.54 -12.28 -12.85
CA MET A 1 18.79 -11.01 -12.78
C MET A 1 17.33 -11.35 -12.97
N LYS A 2 16.46 -11.01 -12.01
CA LYS A 2 15.07 -11.45 -11.98
C LYS A 2 14.24 -10.40 -12.72
N ASN A 3 13.81 -10.74 -13.93
CA ASN A 3 13.04 -9.83 -14.80
C ASN A 3 11.63 -9.67 -14.21
N TRP A 4 11.36 -8.49 -13.67
CA TRP A 4 10.01 -8.07 -13.27
C TRP A 4 9.30 -7.44 -14.47
N PRO A 5 7.95 -7.41 -14.51
CA PRO A 5 7.20 -6.92 -15.66
C PRO A 5 7.60 -5.48 -16.01
N ALA A 6 7.98 -5.28 -17.27
CA ALA A 6 8.49 -4.01 -17.81
C ALA A 6 7.45 -2.89 -17.86
N ASP A 7 6.18 -3.20 -17.59
CA ASP A 7 5.05 -2.30 -17.84
C ASP A 7 4.73 -1.38 -16.65
N ALA A 8 5.52 -1.45 -15.56
CA ALA A 8 5.25 -0.75 -14.30
C ALA A 8 6.10 0.51 -14.06
N ILE A 9 6.92 0.97 -15.00
CA ILE A 9 8.03 1.89 -14.67
C ILE A 9 8.11 3.09 -15.60
N SER A 10 7.37 4.15 -15.27
CA SER A 10 7.70 5.53 -15.67
C SER A 10 8.75 6.13 -14.72
N VAL A 11 9.66 5.31 -14.20
CA VAL A 11 10.63 5.62 -13.15
C VAL A 11 12.00 5.19 -13.68
N GLU A 12 12.97 6.10 -13.72
CA GLU A 12 14.24 5.89 -14.43
C GLU A 12 15.13 4.87 -13.72
N ASN A 13 15.15 4.89 -12.39
CA ASN A 13 15.89 3.95 -11.56
C ASN A 13 14.97 3.36 -10.49
N PRO A 14 14.21 2.30 -10.77
CA PRO A 14 13.22 1.81 -9.83
C PRO A 14 13.82 1.12 -8.61
N GLU A 15 13.23 1.41 -7.45
CA GLU A 15 13.40 0.69 -6.19
C GLU A 15 12.04 0.20 -5.68
N TRP A 16 12.01 -1.04 -5.21
CA TRP A 16 10.80 -1.63 -4.63
C TRP A 16 10.79 -1.39 -3.11
N ILE A 17 9.69 -0.84 -2.62
CA ILE A 17 9.42 -0.71 -1.19
C ILE A 17 8.09 -1.38 -0.85
N ALA A 18 7.87 -1.63 0.43
CA ALA A 18 6.62 -2.21 0.90
C ALA A 18 6.16 -1.52 2.19
N VAL A 19 4.86 -1.29 2.29
CA VAL A 19 4.20 -0.94 3.54
C VAL A 19 3.51 -2.18 4.06
N GLU A 20 3.68 -2.48 5.34
CA GLU A 20 2.89 -3.50 6.02
C GLU A 20 1.77 -2.82 6.79
N VAL A 21 0.52 -3.18 6.47
CA VAL A 21 -0.68 -2.60 7.07
C VAL A 21 -1.47 -3.68 7.79
N LYS A 22 -2.26 -3.26 8.77
CA LYS A 22 -3.27 -4.08 9.43
C LYS A 22 -4.56 -3.29 9.56
N VAL A 23 -5.67 -3.87 9.09
CA VAL A 23 -7.02 -3.34 9.30
C VAL A 23 -7.77 -4.27 10.23
N CYS A 24 -8.50 -3.66 11.17
CA CYS A 24 -9.31 -4.33 12.17
C CYS A 24 -10.76 -3.91 11.94
N ASN A 25 -11.66 -4.84 11.63
CA ASN A 25 -13.10 -4.59 11.73
C ASN A 25 -13.54 -5.04 13.13
N GLU A 26 -13.51 -4.15 14.12
CA GLU A 26 -13.80 -4.54 15.51
C GLU A 26 -15.28 -4.84 15.74
N ASN A 27 -16.18 -4.16 15.03
CA ASN A 27 -17.63 -4.30 15.07
C ASN A 27 -18.29 -3.52 13.92
N GLY A 28 -19.59 -3.71 13.71
CA GLY A 28 -20.37 -2.94 12.74
C GLY A 28 -20.71 -3.75 11.49
N ASP A 29 -20.70 -3.09 10.33
CA ASP A 29 -20.92 -3.71 9.02
C ASP A 29 -19.61 -4.26 8.43
N ASP A 30 -19.73 -5.04 7.35
CA ASP A 30 -18.59 -5.55 6.60
C ASP A 30 -17.77 -4.41 5.97
N ILE A 31 -16.44 -4.52 6.06
CA ILE A 31 -15.53 -3.54 5.45
C ILE A 31 -14.91 -4.14 4.19
N THR A 32 -14.91 -3.38 3.10
CA THR A 32 -14.11 -3.72 1.92
C THR A 32 -12.69 -3.22 2.09
N VAL A 33 -11.72 -4.14 2.01
CA VAL A 33 -10.29 -3.83 2.11
C VAL A 33 -9.60 -4.07 0.78
N SER A 34 -8.76 -3.12 0.36
CA SER A 34 -7.94 -3.25 -0.84
C SER A 34 -6.65 -2.45 -0.68
N GLN A 35 -5.71 -2.60 -1.63
CA GLN A 35 -4.50 -1.77 -1.65
C GLN A 35 -4.80 -0.31 -2.05
N ALA A 36 -5.83 -0.06 -2.87
CA ALA A 36 -6.12 1.24 -3.48
C ALA A 36 -6.19 2.45 -2.51
N PRO A 37 -6.82 2.37 -1.32
CA PRO A 37 -6.95 3.50 -0.41
C PRO A 37 -5.65 3.85 0.35
N TRP A 38 -4.52 3.19 0.06
CA TRP A 38 -3.26 3.36 0.79
C TRP A 38 -2.17 4.08 -0.04
N PRO A 39 -2.27 5.39 -0.33
CA PRO A 39 -1.18 6.09 -1.00
C PRO A 39 0.00 6.37 -0.07
N LEU A 40 1.19 6.48 -0.67
CA LEU A 40 2.38 7.02 -0.03
C LEU A 40 2.51 8.50 -0.34
N GLY A 41 2.88 9.32 0.65
CA GLY A 41 3.20 10.73 0.43
C GLY A 41 4.69 11.02 0.65
N PHE A 42 5.17 12.04 -0.07
CA PHE A 42 6.58 12.42 -0.14
C PHE A 42 6.80 13.89 0.26
N PRO A 43 8.03 14.26 0.66
CA PRO A 43 8.34 15.62 1.13
C PRO A 43 8.06 16.75 0.13
N ASP A 44 7.93 16.44 -1.16
CA ASP A 44 7.62 17.37 -2.25
C ASP A 44 6.12 17.49 -2.54
N ASP A 45 5.28 17.10 -1.58
CA ASP A 45 3.82 17.04 -1.65
C ASP A 45 3.26 16.04 -2.69
N THR A 46 4.11 15.26 -3.36
CA THR A 46 3.63 14.21 -4.27
C THR A 46 3.06 13.02 -3.53
N ARG A 47 2.20 12.27 -4.23
CA ARG A 47 1.62 11.02 -3.77
C ARG A 47 1.84 9.93 -4.82
N ILE A 48 2.11 8.71 -4.34
CA ILE A 48 2.16 7.52 -5.17
C ILE A 48 1.08 6.55 -4.70
N GLU A 49 0.21 6.17 -5.63
CA GLU A 49 -0.81 5.15 -5.43
C GLU A 49 -0.27 3.76 -5.78
N THR A 50 -0.88 2.72 -5.22
CA THR A 50 -0.63 1.35 -5.69
C THR A 50 -1.19 1.17 -7.10
N ARG A 51 -0.54 0.32 -7.91
CA ARG A 51 -1.06 -0.06 -9.23
C ARG A 51 -1.71 -1.44 -9.25
N GLY A 52 -2.17 -1.93 -8.09
CA GLY A 52 -2.80 -3.25 -7.98
C GLY A 52 -1.84 -4.38 -8.35
N LEU A 53 -0.61 -4.31 -7.84
CA LEU A 53 0.45 -5.23 -8.23
C LEU A 53 0.19 -6.62 -7.62
N ILE A 54 0.18 -7.63 -8.49
CA ILE A 54 0.07 -9.06 -8.14
C ILE A 54 1.25 -9.82 -8.76
N GLY A 55 1.82 -10.80 -8.04
CA GLY A 55 2.90 -11.63 -8.60
C GLY A 55 3.75 -12.40 -7.59
N SER A 56 4.35 -13.49 -8.05
CA SER A 56 5.14 -14.44 -7.22
C SER A 56 6.40 -13.86 -6.58
N GLY A 57 6.80 -12.65 -6.97
CA GLY A 57 7.95 -11.96 -6.39
C GLY A 57 7.61 -10.92 -5.32
N LEU A 58 6.32 -10.64 -5.09
CA LEU A 58 5.91 -9.59 -4.16
C LEU A 58 6.09 -10.01 -2.70
N PRO A 59 6.26 -9.04 -1.78
CA PRO A 59 6.38 -9.32 -0.36
C PRO A 59 5.13 -10.05 0.19
N LYS A 60 5.34 -11.19 0.86
CA LYS A 60 4.27 -11.97 1.50
C LYS A 60 4.16 -11.69 3.00
N PRO A 61 2.96 -11.80 3.61
CA PRO A 61 1.67 -11.99 2.94
C PRO A 61 1.27 -10.73 2.15
N GLU A 62 0.67 -10.91 0.97
CA GLU A 62 0.18 -9.80 0.14
C GLU A 62 -1.12 -9.25 0.71
N TYR A 63 -1.32 -7.94 0.61
CA TYR A 63 -2.62 -7.32 0.90
C TYR A 63 -3.56 -7.41 -0.33
N PRO A 64 -4.89 -7.54 -0.16
CA PRO A 64 -5.82 -7.75 -1.28
C PRO A 64 -5.79 -6.62 -2.31
N VAL A 65 -5.73 -6.97 -3.61
CA VAL A 65 -5.71 -5.99 -4.71
C VAL A 65 -7.13 -5.56 -5.09
N ASP A 66 -7.96 -6.51 -5.52
CA ASP A 66 -9.29 -6.24 -6.11
C ASP A 66 -10.44 -6.25 -5.09
N GLY A 67 -10.14 -5.93 -3.83
CA GLY A 67 -11.11 -5.96 -2.74
C GLY A 67 -11.19 -7.33 -2.05
N GLY A 68 -11.24 -7.29 -0.72
CA GLY A 68 -11.60 -8.42 0.14
C GLY A 68 -12.63 -7.95 1.16
N THR A 69 -13.48 -8.86 1.62
CA THR A 69 -14.42 -8.60 2.71
C THR A 69 -13.74 -8.87 4.05
N LEU A 70 -13.84 -7.92 4.97
CA LEU A 70 -13.43 -8.07 6.36
C LEU A 70 -14.68 -8.02 7.24
N TRP A 71 -15.06 -9.17 7.80
CA TRP A 71 -16.23 -9.30 8.66
C TRP A 71 -16.00 -8.68 10.06
N PRO A 72 -17.08 -8.30 10.77
CA PRO A 72 -16.98 -7.86 12.16
C PRO A 72 -16.29 -8.90 13.05
N GLY A 73 -15.29 -8.46 13.80
CA GLY A 73 -14.41 -9.29 14.63
C GLY A 73 -13.11 -9.72 13.94
N ASP A 74 -12.95 -9.50 12.63
CA ASP A 74 -11.78 -9.94 11.89
C ASP A 74 -10.68 -8.89 11.76
N PHE A 75 -9.49 -9.41 11.50
CA PHE A 75 -8.26 -8.64 11.34
C PHE A 75 -7.50 -9.12 10.11
N LEU A 76 -7.10 -8.18 9.25
CA LEU A 76 -6.29 -8.49 8.08
C LEU A 76 -4.97 -7.73 8.11
N ARG A 77 -3.86 -8.46 8.05
CA ARG A 77 -2.50 -7.92 7.93
C ARG A 77 -1.89 -8.36 6.61
N GLY A 78 -1.23 -7.45 5.91
CA GLY A 78 -0.53 -7.76 4.66
C GLY A 78 0.37 -6.63 4.19
N LYS A 79 1.11 -6.92 3.13
CA LYS A 79 2.08 -6.00 2.54
C LYS A 79 1.57 -5.45 1.21
N ILE A 80 1.72 -4.14 1.06
CA ILE A 80 1.39 -3.38 -0.14
C ILE A 80 2.71 -2.96 -0.81
N PRO A 81 3.03 -3.47 -2.01
CA PRO A 81 4.25 -3.10 -2.71
C PRO A 81 4.09 -1.80 -3.50
N PHE A 82 5.16 -1.00 -3.55
CA PHE A 82 5.26 0.21 -4.36
C PHE A 82 6.57 0.23 -5.13
N VAL A 83 6.57 0.91 -6.28
CA VAL A 83 7.77 1.20 -7.06
C VAL A 83 8.02 2.70 -6.98
N VAL A 84 9.22 3.07 -6.56
CA VAL A 84 9.66 4.47 -6.37
C VAL A 84 11.00 4.69 -7.08
N GLU A 85 11.40 5.94 -7.27
CA GLU A 85 12.76 6.24 -7.74
C GLU A 85 13.77 5.85 -6.66
N LYS A 86 14.93 5.33 -7.05
CA LYS A 86 15.94 4.84 -6.11
C LYS A 86 16.38 5.96 -5.17
N GLY A 87 16.28 5.71 -3.87
CA GLY A 87 16.61 6.70 -2.84
C GLY A 87 15.47 7.68 -2.51
N GLN A 88 14.38 7.66 -3.27
CA GLN A 88 13.14 8.34 -2.90
C GLN A 88 12.52 7.62 -1.69
N ARG A 89 12.12 8.38 -0.67
CA ARG A 89 11.54 7.83 0.56
C ARG A 89 10.27 8.60 0.91
N PRO A 90 9.14 7.91 1.16
CA PRO A 90 7.95 8.56 1.68
C PRO A 90 8.18 9.03 3.11
N ASP A 91 7.60 10.17 3.48
CA ASP A 91 7.55 10.67 4.84
C ASP A 91 6.19 10.40 5.52
N ARG A 92 5.19 9.98 4.74
CA ARG A 92 3.85 9.66 5.21
C ARG A 92 3.24 8.46 4.51
N ILE A 93 2.51 7.64 5.27
CA ILE A 93 1.57 6.65 4.78
C ILE A 93 0.18 7.23 5.02
N VAL A 94 -0.69 7.17 4.03
CA VAL A 94 -2.03 7.73 4.12
C VAL A 94 -3.04 6.61 3.89
N TYR A 95 -4.14 6.63 4.64
CA TYR A 95 -5.32 5.81 4.38
C TYR A 95 -6.52 6.71 4.07
N GLN A 96 -7.17 6.46 2.93
CA GLN A 96 -8.31 7.23 2.44
C GLN A 96 -9.50 6.31 2.14
N GLY A 97 -9.74 5.34 3.01
CA GLY A 97 -10.82 4.37 2.83
C GLY A 97 -12.18 4.95 3.24
N GLY A 98 -13.00 5.31 2.24
CA GLY A 98 -14.44 5.48 2.39
C GLY A 98 -14.88 6.49 3.45
N GLU A 99 -15.77 6.04 4.36
CA GLU A 99 -16.60 6.88 5.23
C GLU A 99 -15.86 7.56 6.39
N ILE A 100 -14.55 7.40 6.49
CA ILE A 100 -13.74 8.06 7.52
C ILE A 100 -12.89 9.18 6.94
N ASP A 101 -12.58 10.15 7.79
CA ASP A 101 -11.55 11.14 7.46
C ASP A 101 -10.21 10.44 7.18
N PRO A 102 -9.40 10.96 6.25
CA PRO A 102 -8.09 10.41 5.96
C PRO A 102 -7.22 10.29 7.22
N VAL A 103 -6.57 9.14 7.37
CA VAL A 103 -5.63 8.88 8.46
C VAL A 103 -4.22 8.91 7.91
N GLU A 104 -3.31 9.61 8.59
CA GLU A 104 -1.92 9.73 8.18
C GLU A 104 -0.98 9.23 9.28
N TRP A 105 0.05 8.49 8.87
CA TRP A 105 1.14 8.03 9.74
C TRP A 105 2.46 8.56 9.21
N ALA A 106 3.25 9.21 10.08
CA ALA A 106 4.61 9.61 9.76
C ALA A 106 5.53 8.40 9.62
N VAL A 107 6.36 8.40 8.58
CA VAL A 107 7.42 7.41 8.38
C VAL A 107 8.65 7.88 9.15
N PRO A 108 9.19 7.10 10.11
CA PRO A 108 10.38 7.50 10.85
C PRO A 108 11.58 7.75 9.94
N ALA A 109 12.43 8.69 10.37
CA ALA A 109 13.76 8.86 9.79
C ALA A 109 14.56 7.56 9.85
N LYS A 110 15.52 7.40 8.94
CA LYS A 110 16.41 6.24 8.90
C LYS A 110 17.34 6.20 10.12
#